data_AF-A0A8S0Z5U6-F1
#
_entry.id   AF-A0A8S0Z5U6-F1
#
_cell.length_a   1.000
_cell.length_b   1.000
_cell.length_c   1.000
_cell.angle_alpha   90.00
_cell.angle_beta   90.00
_cell.angle_gamma   90.00
#
_symmetry.space_group_name_H-M   'P 1'
#
loop_
_entity.id
_entity.type
_entity.pdbx_description
1 polymer ?
#
loop_
_entity_poly.entity_id
_entity_poly.type
_entity_poly.pdbx_seq_one_letter_code
_entity_poly.pdbx_strand_id
1 'polypeptide(L)'
;MDKPGRSKVLHLYPNPENEVERFRRWVSIIGGDILGLSNEDIFKHRRVCHSHFEEKYCCRNNRISSIAVPTLLIPGPLFFRQLPTSPLRENTTYANYFARY
;
A
#
# COMPACT_ATOMS: atom_id res chain seq x y z
N MET A 1 -9.04 12.78 27.74
CA MET A 1 -9.98 13.07 26.63
C MET A 1 -9.83 11.96 25.61
N ASP A 2 -10.44 10.80 25.86
CA ASP A 2 -10.55 9.74 24.85
C ASP A 2 -11.42 10.25 23.71
N LYS A 3 -10.84 10.41 22.52
CA LYS A 3 -11.61 10.75 21.33
C LYS A 3 -12.59 9.61 21.09
N PRO A 4 -13.91 9.87 20.93
CA PRO A 4 -14.88 8.82 20.67
C PRO A 4 -14.40 8.04 19.46
N GLY A 5 -14.13 6.74 19.68
CA GLY A 5 -13.50 5.87 18.71
C GLY A 5 -14.23 5.97 17.39
N ARG A 6 -13.58 6.54 16.37
CA ARG A 6 -14.04 6.42 14.98
C ARG A 6 -14.25 4.93 14.76
N SER A 7 -15.50 4.53 14.58
CA SER A 7 -15.87 3.14 14.33
C SER A 7 -14.89 2.58 13.31
N LYS A 8 -14.16 1.53 13.66
CA LYS A 8 -13.20 0.89 12.75
C LYS A 8 -14.02 0.19 11.67
N VAL A 9 -14.45 0.93 10.66
CA VAL A 9 -15.21 0.38 9.54
C VAL A 9 -14.29 -0.59 8.80
N LEU A 10 -14.78 -1.80 8.61
CA LEU A 10 -14.07 -2.89 7.97
C LEU A 10 -14.68 -3.13 6.59
N HIS A 11 -13.87 -3.01 5.56
CA HIS A 11 -14.26 -3.23 4.16
C HIS A 11 -13.96 -4.68 3.77
N LEU A 12 -14.94 -5.32 3.12
CA LEU A 12 -14.73 -6.61 2.49
C LEU A 12 -13.81 -6.46 1.28
N TYR A 13 -13.14 -7.56 0.92
CA TYR A 13 -12.47 -7.63 -0.36
C TYR A 13 -13.50 -7.59 -1.50
N PRO A 14 -13.12 -7.04 -2.67
CA PRO A 14 -13.95 -7.12 -3.88
C PRO A 14 -14.27 -8.57 -4.24
N ASN A 15 -15.40 -8.82 -4.91
CA ASN A 15 -15.74 -10.19 -5.30
C ASN A 15 -14.73 -10.70 -6.36
N PRO A 16 -14.05 -11.84 -6.13
CA PRO A 16 -13.04 -12.34 -7.05
C PRO A 16 -13.61 -12.83 -8.40
N GLU A 17 -14.92 -13.08 -8.53
CA GLU A 17 -15.55 -13.47 -9.80
C GLU A 17 -15.93 -12.24 -10.66
N ASN A 18 -16.44 -11.18 -10.02
CA ASN A 18 -16.95 -9.99 -10.71
C ASN A 18 -15.93 -8.85 -10.81
N GLU A 19 -15.02 -8.76 -9.83
CA GLU A 19 -14.04 -7.66 -9.68
C GLU A 19 -12.60 -8.23 -9.56
N VAL A 20 -12.27 -9.23 -10.39
CA VAL A 20 -10.98 -9.97 -10.37
C VAL A 20 -9.78 -9.03 -10.30
N GLU A 21 -9.71 -8.02 -11.17
CA GLU A 21 -8.55 -7.12 -11.25
C GLU A 21 -8.38 -6.31 -9.96
N ARG A 22 -9.50 -5.79 -9.43
CA ARG A 22 -9.50 -5.01 -8.20
C ARG A 22 -9.14 -5.88 -7.00
N PHE A 23 -9.66 -7.10 -6.94
CA PHE A 23 -9.31 -8.09 -5.93
C PHE A 23 -7.82 -8.41 -5.97
N ARG A 24 -7.27 -8.76 -7.14
CA ARG A 24 -5.83 -9.04 -7.32
C ARG A 24 -4.97 -7.85 -6.93
N ARG A 25 -5.41 -6.64 -7.23
CA ARG A 25 -4.71 -5.40 -6.85
C ARG A 25 -4.67 -5.22 -5.34
N TRP A 26 -5.79 -5.43 -4.65
CA TRP A 26 -5.82 -5.38 -3.18
C TRP A 26 -4.91 -6.44 -2.55
N VAL A 27 -4.97 -7.68 -3.04
CA VAL A 27 -4.14 -8.79 -2.57
C VAL A 27 -2.65 -8.49 -2.79
N SER A 28 -2.28 -8.02 -3.98
CA SER A 28 -0.90 -7.67 -4.34
C SER A 28 -0.36 -6.53 -3.50
N ILE A 29 -1.18 -5.49 -3.29
CA ILE A 29 -0.79 -4.34 -2.47
C ILE A 29 -0.60 -4.77 -1.02
N ILE A 30 -1.58 -5.45 -0.41
CA ILE A 30 -1.55 -5.81 1.00
C ILE A 30 -0.44 -6.83 1.29
N GLY A 31 -0.31 -7.84 0.43
CA GLY A 31 0.76 -8.83 0.49
C GLY A 31 0.82 -9.61 1.83
N GLY A 32 1.98 -10.22 2.09
CA GLY A 32 2.22 -10.96 3.32
C GLY A 32 1.40 -12.26 3.42
N ASP A 33 0.90 -12.55 4.62
CA ASP A 33 0.29 -13.84 4.97
C ASP A 33 -1.00 -14.17 4.19
N ILE A 34 -1.62 -13.19 3.54
CA ILE A 34 -2.82 -13.44 2.71
C ILE A 34 -2.49 -14.08 1.36
N LEU A 35 -1.24 -13.98 0.88
CA LEU A 35 -0.85 -14.51 -0.43
C LEU A 35 -0.89 -16.04 -0.51
N GLY A 36 -0.84 -16.72 0.64
CA GLY A 36 -0.95 -18.18 0.74
C GLY A 36 -2.39 -18.69 0.85
N LEU A 37 -3.40 -17.81 0.88
CA LEU A 37 -4.81 -18.18 1.08
C LEU A 37 -5.54 -18.31 -0.26
N SER A 38 -6.62 -19.09 -0.27
CA SER A 38 -7.52 -19.16 -1.43
C SER A 38 -8.27 -17.84 -1.62
N ASN A 39 -8.66 -17.54 -2.87
CA ASN A 39 -9.44 -16.33 -3.18
C ASN A 39 -10.77 -16.30 -2.40
N GLU A 40 -11.40 -17.46 -2.23
CA GLU A 40 -12.63 -17.65 -1.47
C GLU A 40 -12.44 -17.33 0.01
N ASP A 41 -11.33 -17.79 0.61
CA ASP A 41 -10.99 -17.49 2.00
C ASP A 41 -10.74 -16.01 2.23
N ILE A 42 -10.01 -15.37 1.31
CA ILE A 42 -9.73 -13.93 1.37
C ILE A 42 -11.05 -13.16 1.28
N PHE A 43 -11.87 -13.45 0.27
CA PHE A 43 -13.15 -12.76 0.08
C PHE A 43 -14.08 -12.92 1.29
N LYS A 44 -14.22 -14.15 1.80
CA LYS A 44 -15.17 -14.48 2.88
C LYS A 44 -14.70 -14.00 4.24
N HIS A 45 -13.42 -14.17 4.57
CA HIS A 45 -12.91 -14.01 5.93
C HIS A 45 -12.00 -12.79 6.14
N ARG A 46 -11.42 -12.20 5.09
CA ARG A 46 -10.50 -11.06 5.24
C ARG A 46 -11.23 -9.73 5.08
N ARG A 47 -10.77 -8.74 5.85
CA ARG A 47 -11.31 -7.38 5.87
C ARG A 47 -10.17 -6.37 5.93
N VAL A 48 -10.40 -5.19 5.38
CA VAL A 48 -9.44 -4.08 5.37
C VAL A 48 -10.03 -2.90 6.14
N CYS A 49 -9.30 -2.40 7.13
CA CYS A 49 -9.74 -1.22 7.89
C CYS A 49 -9.87 0.00 6.99
N HIS A 50 -10.87 0.84 7.27
CA HIS A 50 -11.11 2.08 6.54
C HIS A 50 -9.89 3.03 6.57
N SER A 51 -9.06 2.96 7.60
CA SER A 51 -7.82 3.74 7.73
C SER A 51 -6.75 3.43 6.67
N HIS A 52 -6.87 2.32 5.93
CA HIS A 52 -5.93 1.98 4.85
C HIS A 52 -6.26 2.68 3.53
N PHE A 53 -7.40 3.35 3.43
CA PHE A 53 -7.82 4.08 2.24
C PHE A 53 -7.60 5.58 2.43
N GLU A 54 -7.11 6.25 1.39
CA GLU A 54 -7.05 7.72 1.40
C GLU A 54 -8.45 8.31 1.47
N GLU A 55 -8.58 9.41 2.22
CA GLU A 55 -9.85 10.10 2.43
C GLU A 55 -10.52 10.54 1.11
N LYS A 56 -9.72 10.84 0.07
CA LYS A 56 -10.23 11.18 -1.27
C LYS A 56 -11.03 10.04 -1.94
N TYR A 57 -10.79 8.79 -1.52
CA TYR A 57 -11.51 7.61 -2.00
C TYR A 57 -12.64 7.18 -1.05
N CYS A 58 -12.77 7.84 0.10
CA CYS A 58 -13.82 7.60 1.07
C CYS A 58 -15.04 8.46 0.72
N CYS A 59 -16.19 7.81 0.61
CA CYS A 59 -17.47 8.42 0.30
C CYS A 59 -18.31 8.63 1.57
N ARG A 60 -19.41 9.38 1.44
CA ARG A 60 -20.41 9.52 2.50
C ARG A 60 -20.89 8.14 2.97
N ASN A 61 -21.20 8.04 4.27
CA ASN A 61 -21.63 6.81 4.95
C ASN A 61 -20.55 5.72 5.06
N ASN A 62 -19.28 6.12 5.16
CA ASN A 62 -18.13 5.22 5.32
C ASN A 62 -17.96 4.21 4.18
N ARG A 63 -18.50 4.48 2.99
CA ARG A 63 -18.29 3.65 1.79
C ARG A 63 -16.96 4.01 1.13
N ILE A 64 -16.38 3.09 0.36
CA ILE A 64 -15.20 3.38 -0.46
C ILE A 64 -15.59 3.37 -1.95
N SER A 65 -14.92 4.21 -2.72
CA SER A 65 -15.10 4.28 -4.18
C SER A 65 -14.73 2.94 -4.84
N SER A 66 -15.28 2.66 -6.02
CA SER A 66 -14.95 1.45 -6.81
C SER A 66 -13.50 1.40 -7.26
N ILE A 67 -12.86 2.57 -7.41
CA ILE A 67 -11.42 2.69 -7.72
C ILE A 67 -10.53 2.72 -6.49
N ALA A 68 -11.12 2.65 -5.28
CA ALA A 68 -10.36 2.71 -4.05
C ALA A 68 -9.49 1.45 -3.91
N VAL A 69 -8.21 1.69 -3.66
CA VAL A 69 -7.23 0.68 -3.26
C VAL A 69 -6.62 1.09 -1.93
N PRO A 70 -6.25 0.13 -1.07
CA PRO A 70 -5.49 0.45 0.12
C PRO A 70 -4.17 1.09 -0.34
N THR A 71 -3.83 2.26 0.18
CA THR A 71 -2.57 2.97 -0.14
C THR A 71 -1.85 3.44 1.12
N LEU A 72 -2.56 3.51 2.25
CA LEU A 72 -2.01 3.97 3.53
C LEU A 72 -1.68 2.77 4.43
N LEU A 73 -0.50 2.83 5.06
CA LEU A 73 -0.10 1.94 6.16
C LEU A 73 -0.17 0.44 5.81
N ILE A 74 0.22 0.09 4.60
CA ILE A 74 0.38 -1.32 4.23
C ILE A 74 1.71 -1.81 4.83
N PRO A 75 1.72 -2.95 5.54
CA PRO A 75 2.95 -3.60 5.97
C PRO A 75 3.65 -4.21 4.75
N GLY A 76 4.17 -3.37 3.87
CA GLY A 76 5.12 -3.79 2.85
C GLY A 76 6.48 -4.07 3.51
N PRO A 77 7.29 -4.99 2.96
CA PRO A 77 8.66 -5.17 3.40
C PRO A 77 9.43 -3.90 3.05
N LEU A 78 9.51 -2.97 4.01
CA LEU A 78 10.19 -1.70 3.87
C LEU A 78 9.86 -1.04 2.52
N PHE A 79 8.70 -0.41 2.39
CA PHE A 79 8.69 0.80 1.56
C PHE A 79 9.87 1.61 2.08
N PHE A 80 10.90 1.75 1.26
CA PHE A 80 11.98 2.68 1.49
C PHE A 80 11.27 4.00 1.75
N ARG A 81 11.06 4.31 3.04
CA ARG A 81 10.95 5.66 3.51
C ARG A 81 12.17 6.27 2.89
N GLN A 82 12.00 7.04 1.83
CA GLN A 82 13.08 7.77 1.21
C GLN A 82 13.74 8.47 2.39
N LEU A 83 14.89 7.91 2.83
CA LEU A 83 15.81 8.67 3.62
C LEU A 83 15.99 9.93 2.77
N PRO A 84 15.83 11.14 3.34
CA PRO A 84 16.15 12.33 2.59
C PRO A 84 17.54 12.07 2.03
N THR A 85 17.65 11.92 0.72
CA THR A 85 18.93 11.76 0.04
C THR A 85 19.59 13.11 0.20
N SER A 86 20.23 13.29 1.35
CA SER A 86 21.24 14.31 1.53
C SER A 86 22.21 14.11 0.37
N PRO A 87 22.41 15.12 -0.50
CA PRO A 87 23.35 14.98 -1.58
C PRO A 87 24.72 14.77 -0.94
N LEU A 88 25.23 13.54 -1.03
CA LEU A 88 26.63 13.30 -0.75
C LEU A 88 27.41 14.01 -1.85
N ARG A 89 27.97 15.15 -1.44
CA ARG A 89 29.10 15.85 -2.03
C ARG A 89 30.14 14.82 -2.51
N GLU A 90 30.15 14.53 -3.82
CA GLU A 90 31.30 13.88 -4.44
C GLU A 90 32.33 14.95 -4.77
N ASN A 91 33.22 15.17 -3.81
CA ASN A 91 34.47 15.84 -4.02
C ASN A 91 35.59 14.82 -4.26
N THR A 92 36.41 15.17 -5.26
CA THR A 92 37.81 14.76 -5.49
C THR A 92 38.06 13.34 -5.98
N THR A 93 38.17 13.17 -7.30
CA THR A 93 39.47 13.12 -8.03
C THR A 93 39.21 12.46 -9.39
N TYR A 94 38.88 13.29 -10.38
CA TYR A 94 38.83 12.91 -11.78
C TYR A 94 40.20 12.32 -12.20
N ALA A 95 40.29 11.00 -12.22
CA ALA A 95 40.53 10.17 -13.40
C ALA A 95 41.06 10.88 -14.68
N ASN A 96 42.19 11.58 -14.62
CA ASN A 96 42.82 12.18 -15.80
C ASN A 96 44.36 12.25 -15.69
N TYR A 97 45.07 11.12 -15.55
CA TYR A 97 46.51 11.07 -15.88
C TYR A 97 47.03 9.68 -16.28
N PHE A 98 46.20 8.84 -16.90
CA PHE A 98 46.68 7.68 -17.65
C PHE A 98 46.09 7.69 -19.06
N ALA A 99 46.74 8.46 -19.94
CA ALA A 99 46.89 8.19 -21.39
C ALA A 99 47.22 9.49 -22.13
N ARG A 100 48.49 9.90 -22.13
CA ARG A 100 49.14 10.48 -23.31
C ARG A 100 50.60 10.07 -23.32
N TYR A 101 50.93 9.27 -24.34
CA TYR A 101 52.26 9.20 -24.95
C TYR A 101 52.64 10.56 -25.53
#